data_AF-A0A0Q9KUP7-F1
#
_entry.id   AF-A0A0Q9KUP7-F1
#
_cell.length_a   1.000
_cell.length_b   1.000
_cell.length_c   1.000
_cell.angle_alpha   90.00
_cell.angle_beta   90.00
_cell.angle_gamma   90.00
#
_symmetry.space_group_name_H-M   'P 1'
#
loop_
_entity.id
_entity.type
_entity.pdbx_description
1 polymer ?
#
loop_
_entity_poly.entity_id
_entity_poly.type
_entity_poly.pdbx_seq_one_letter_code
_entity_poly.pdbx_strand_id
1 'polypeptide(L)' 'MATPAFAQMPDVTAQKVSDTNYRVSFTMTQTDAKVLDGSGKVVDKQVAKSQPQLAAVVWEEGSWRMDGLAAA' A
#
# COMPACT_ATOMS: atom_id res chain seq x y z
N MET A 1 16.38 -15.11 0.33
CA MET A 1 16.18 -13.98 -0.60
C MET A 1 15.16 -13.06 0.04
N ALA A 2 15.48 -11.79 0.27
CA ALA A 2 14.51 -10.83 0.80
C ALA A 2 13.48 -10.52 -0.29
N THR A 3 12.19 -10.66 0.02
CA THR A 3 11.13 -10.23 -0.89
C THR A 3 11.22 -8.70 -1.02
N PRO A 4 11.44 -8.14 -2.22
CA PRO A 4 11.46 -6.69 -2.38
C PRO A 4 10.08 -6.13 -1.98
N ALA A 5 10.09 -5.10 -1.12
CA ALA A 5 8.88 -4.36 -0.81
C ALA A 5 8.57 -3.43 -1.99
N PHE A 6 7.48 -3.72 -2.71
CA PHE A 6 7.07 -2.94 -3.88
C PHE A 6 6.32 -1.65 -3.52
N ALA A 7 5.95 -1.48 -2.25
CA ALA A 7 5.31 -0.28 -1.73
C ALA A 7 5.66 -0.09 -0.24
N GLN A 8 5.72 1.17 0.18
CA GLN A 8 5.86 1.56 1.58
C GLN A 8 4.59 2.27 2.06
N MET A 9 4.22 2.03 3.33
CA MET A 9 3.07 2.65 4.00
C MET A 9 3.52 3.36 5.28
N PRO A 10 4.22 4.51 5.19
CA PRO A 10 4.81 5.17 6.35
C PRO A 10 3.78 5.78 7.31
N ASP A 11 2.65 6.27 6.78
CA ASP A 11 1.69 7.09 7.52
C ASP A 11 0.35 6.37 7.69
N VAL A 12 0.34 5.25 8.41
CA VAL A 12 -0.91 4.52 8.70
C VAL A 12 -1.60 5.14 9.91
N THR A 13 -2.81 5.63 9.71
CA THR A 13 -3.67 6.19 10.76
C THR A 13 -4.96 5.40 10.84
N ALA A 14 -5.41 5.10 12.06
CA ALA A 14 -6.67 4.41 12.31
C ALA A 14 -7.58 5.30 13.18
N GLN A 15 -8.83 5.43 12.76
CA GLN A 15 -9.87 6.19 13.45
C GLN A 15 -11.07 5.29 13.69
N LYS A 16 -11.53 5.21 14.94
CA LYS A 16 -12.83 4.60 15.26
C LYS A 16 -13.94 5.54 14.79
N VAL A 17 -14.82 5.05 13.92
CA VAL A 17 -15.96 5.80 13.37
C VAL A 17 -17.23 5.51 14.17
N SER A 18 -17.42 4.25 14.58
CA SER A 18 -18.49 3.80 15.47
C SER A 18 -18.01 2.59 16.29
N ASP A 19 -18.87 2.00 17.12
CA ASP A 19 -18.54 0.79 17.90
C ASP A 19 -18.19 -0.42 17.03
N THR A 20 -18.68 -0.46 15.79
CA THR A 20 -18.46 -1.55 14.85
C THR A 20 -17.64 -1.14 13.64
N ASN A 21 -17.35 0.15 13.46
CA ASN A 21 -16.71 0.66 12.25
C ASN A 21 -15.40 1.40 12.54
N TYR A 22 -14.39 1.11 11.74
CA TYR A 22 -13.07 1.74 11.78
C TYR A 22 -12.68 2.21 10.40
N ARG A 23 -12.08 3.39 10.30
CA ARG A 23 -11.43 3.88 9.08
C ARG A 23 -9.92 3.85 9.27
N VAL A 24 -9.23 3.25 8.32
CA VAL A 24 -7.77 3.23 8.24
C VAL A 24 -7.37 4.01 7.00
N SER A 25 -6.57 5.06 7.18
CA SER A 25 -6.03 5.88 6.09
C SER A 25 -4.52 5.72 6.05
N PHE A 26 -3.97 5.50 4.86
CA PHE A 26 -2.53 5.39 4.67
C PHE A 26 -2.08 5.99 3.35
N THR A 27 -0.89 6.56 3.37
CA THR A 27 -0.16 6.96 2.17
C THR A 27 0.63 5.77 1.66
N MET A 28 0.42 5.38 0.41
CA MET A 28 1.17 4.34 -0.28
C MET A 28 2.15 4.99 -1.26
N THR A 29 3.44 4.75 -1.04
CA THR A 29 4.49 5.19 -1.98
C THR A 29 5.04 3.98 -2.70
N GLN A 30 4.92 3.97 -4.04
CA GLN A 30 5.51 2.93 -4.86
C GLN A 30 7.01 3.19 -4.99
N THR A 31 7.84 2.24 -4.57
CA THR A 31 9.29 2.34 -4.61
C THR A 31 9.88 1.61 -5.82
N ASP A 32 11.10 1.99 -6.21
CA ASP A 32 11.86 1.25 -7.21
C ASP A 32 12.15 -0.16 -6.69
N ALA A 33 11.78 -1.16 -7.48
CA ALA A 33 12.02 -2.57 -7.16
C ALA A 33 12.47 -3.32 -8.41
N LYS A 34 13.32 -4.33 -8.22
CA LYS A 34 13.80 -5.20 -9.30
C LYS A 34 13.70 -6.65 -8.84
N VAL A 35 13.20 -7.50 -9.72
CA VAL A 35 13.20 -8.96 -9.52
C VAL A 35 14.40 -9.51 -10.28
N LEU A 36 15.23 -10.28 -9.58
CA LEU A 36 16.39 -10.96 -10.15
C LEU A 36 16.08 -12.45 -10.32
N ASP A 37 16.54 -13.05 -11.41
CA ASP A 37 16.57 -14.51 -11.54
C ASP A 37 17.74 -15.11 -10.74
N GLY A 38 17.84 -16.45 -10.75
CA GLY A 38 18.92 -17.18 -10.08
C GLY A 38 20.32 -16.91 -10.65
N SER A 39 20.45 -16.25 -11.80
CA SER A 39 21.71 -15.80 -12.38
C SER A 39 22.06 -14.35 -12.03
N GLY A 40 21.18 -13.65 -11.31
CA GLY A 40 21.33 -12.25 -10.96
C GLY A 40 20.88 -11.26 -12.06
N LYS A 41 20.24 -11.73 -13.13
CA LYS A 41 19.70 -10.87 -14.20
C LYS A 41 18.34 -10.31 -13.80
N VAL A 42 18.09 -9.04 -14.13
CA VAL A 42 16.77 -8.41 -13.94
C VAL A 42 15.77 -9.05 -14.90
N VAL A 43 14.75 -9.70 -14.36
CA VAL A 43 13.63 -10.29 -15.12
C VAL A 43 12.37 -9.45 -15.06
N ASP A 44 12.26 -8.58 -14.05
CA ASP A 44 11.17 -7.61 -13.94
C ASP A 44 11.63 -6.38 -13.15
N LYS A 45 11.01 -5.22 -13.42
CA LYS A 45 11.29 -3.97 -12.74
C LYS A 45 10.01 -3.16 -12.52
N GLN A 46 9.94 -2.56 -11.35
CA GLN A 46 8.96 -1.54 -11.02
C GLN A 46 9.70 -0.22 -10.82
N VAL A 47 9.18 0.84 -11.45
CA VAL A 47 9.71 2.20 -11.28
C VAL A 47 8.89 2.90 -10.21
N ALA A 48 9.56 3.67 -9.35
CA ALA A 48 8.89 4.49 -8.36
C ALA A 48 7.88 5.44 -9.03
N LYS A 49 6.71 5.62 -8.40
CA LYS A 49 5.80 6.70 -8.77
C LYS A 49 6.18 7.95 -7.98
N SER A 50 6.22 9.08 -8.67
CA SER A 50 6.53 10.38 -8.07
C SER A 50 5.47 10.87 -7.08
N GLN A 51 4.22 10.40 -7.22
CA GLN A 51 3.12 10.80 -6.37
C GLN A 51 2.70 9.65 -5.45
N PRO A 52 2.73 9.87 -4.12
CA PRO A 52 2.10 8.97 -3.18
C PRO A 52 0.59 8.86 -3.46
N GLN A 53 0.00 7.72 -3.13
CA GLN A 53 -1.44 7.51 -3.25
C GLN A 53 -2.05 7.43 -1.85
N LEU A 54 -3.10 8.21 -1.61
CA LEU A 54 -3.88 8.08 -0.39
C LEU A 54 -4.90 6.96 -0.58
N ALA A 55 -4.85 5.97 0.30
CA ALA A 55 -5.84 4.91 0.37
C ALA A 55 -6.58 4.99 1.70
N ALA A 56 -7.89 4.76 1.66
CA ALA A 56 -8.72 4.59 2.84
C ALA A 56 -9.43 3.24 2.77
N VAL A 57 -9.39 2.51 3.88
CA VAL A 57 -10.10 1.24 4.04
C VAL A 57 -10.99 1.36 5.27
N VAL A 58 -12.25 0.96 5.12
CA VAL A 58 -13.23 0.97 6.20
C VAL A 58 -13.56 -0.47 6.58
N TRP A 59 -13.55 -0.75 7.87
CA TRP A 59 -14.14 -1.96 8.43
C TRP A 59 -15.61 -1.69 8.71
N GLU A 60 -16.49 -2.51 8.14
CA GLU A 60 -17.92 -2.51 8.41
C GLU A 60 -18.37 -3.95 8.65
N GLU A 61 -18.95 -4.19 9.83
CA GLU A 61 -19.70 -5.42 10.17
C GLU A 61 -19.00 -6.75 9.81
N GLY A 62 -17.68 -6.87 10.05
CA GLY A 62 -16.95 -8.11 9.75
C GLY A 62 -16.24 -8.13 8.40
N SER A 63 -16.33 -7.06 7.62
CA SER A 63 -15.73 -6.96 6.29
C SER A 63 -14.91 -5.69 6.09
N TRP A 64 -13.78 -5.81 5.40
CA TRP A 64 -12.98 -4.65 4.95
C TRP A 64 -13.46 -4.21 3.57
N ARG A 65 -13.69 -2.91 3.40
CA ARG A 65 -14.01 -2.25 2.13
C ARG A 65 -13.01 -1.15 1.85
N MET A 66 -12.50 -1.06 0.61
CA MET A 66 -11.64 0.05 0.19
C MET A 66 -12.54 1.20 -0.29
N ASP A 67 -12.50 2.34 0.40
CA ASP A 67 -13.32 3.52 0.08
C ASP A 67 -12.78 4.28 -1.15
N GLY A 68 -11.54 4.04 -1.55
CA GLY A 68 -10.96 4.57 -2.77
C GLY A 68 -9.43 4.67 -2.75
N LEU A 69 -8.87 4.84 -3.95
CA LEU A 69 -7.48 5.21 -4.18
C LEU A 69 -7.48 6.59 -4.83
N ALA A 70 -6.99 7.61 -4.13
CA ALA A 70 -6.81 8.95 -4.66
C ALA A 70 -5.32 9.29 -4.78
N ALA A 71 -4.97 10.20 -5.69
CA ALA A 71 -3.66 10.85 -5.62
C ALA A 71 -3.61 11.64 -4.30
N ALA A 72 -2.51 11.50 -3.55
CA ALA A 72 -2.30 12.23 -2.30
C ALA A 72 -2.04 13.73 -2.55
#